data_AF-A0A365P153-F1
#
_entry.id   AF-A0A365P153-F1
#
_cell.length_a   1.000
_cell.length_b   1.000
_cell.length_c   1.000
_cell.angle_alpha   90.00
_cell.angle_beta   90.00
_cell.angle_gamma   90.00
#
_symmetry.space_group_name_H-M   'P 1'
#
loop_
_entity.id
_entity.type
_entity.pdbx_description
1 polymer ?
#
loop_
_entity_poly.entity_id
_entity_poly.type
_entity_poly.pdbx_seq_one_letter_code
_entity_poly.pdbx_strand_id
1 'polypeptide(L)'
;MLELLQTKLKEKPSKKEREVVIVYPFNTTTKEIYIIQEYINGYDRKFWKFVSGGVDKVGKDLLTHAVEELAEEVAMASTIFHHLYSSERIFGNRPMHYFIAENPIVMENPPENPDEDYITDAKWVNQTEFQKMLDNKELLWDQGTMCALQAFRKYS
;
A
#
# COMPACT_ATOMS: atom_id res chain seq x y z
N MET A 1 33.13 -24.14 24.26
CA MET A 1 32.20 -22.99 24.42
C MET A 1 32.19 -22.06 23.21
N LEU A 2 33.36 -21.73 22.64
CA LEU A 2 33.46 -20.95 21.38
C LEU A 2 32.80 -21.63 20.17
N GLU A 3 32.99 -22.95 20.03
CA GLU A 3 32.42 -23.73 18.92
C GLU A 3 30.88 -23.77 18.92
N LEU A 4 30.27 -23.76 20.12
CA LEU A 4 28.81 -23.72 20.32
C LEU A 4 28.21 -22.36 19.95
N LEU A 5 28.99 -21.29 20.06
CA LEU A 5 28.65 -19.93 19.61
C LEU A 5 28.77 -19.80 18.09
N GLN A 6 29.79 -20.43 17.48
CA GLN A 6 29.98 -20.43 16.03
C GLN A 6 28.90 -21.23 15.29
N THR A 7 28.31 -22.27 15.90
CA THR A 7 27.22 -23.03 15.26
C THR A 7 25.92 -22.22 15.11
N LYS A 8 25.72 -21.18 15.93
CA LYS A 8 24.56 -20.26 15.81
C LYS A 8 24.71 -19.23 14.68
N LEU A 9 25.89 -19.11 14.09
CA LEU A 9 26.18 -18.23 12.95
C LEU A 9 26.14 -18.99 11.62
N LYS A 10 25.27 -20.01 11.48
CA LYS A 10 24.84 -20.42 10.15
C LYS A 10 24.04 -19.26 9.58
N GLU A 11 24.61 -18.54 8.61
CA GLU A 11 23.91 -17.52 7.83
C GLU A 11 22.59 -18.12 7.36
N LYS A 12 21.50 -17.68 8.01
CA LYS A 12 20.17 -17.97 7.55
C LYS A 12 20.07 -17.28 6.19
N PRO A 13 19.72 -17.96 5.09
CA PRO A 13 19.58 -17.31 3.79
C PRO A 13 18.66 -16.11 3.97
N SER A 14 19.22 -14.92 3.78
CA SER A 14 18.50 -13.65 3.86
C SER A 14 17.52 -13.65 2.70
N LYS A 15 16.25 -13.99 2.96
CA LYS A 15 15.18 -13.55 2.07
C LYS A 15 15.31 -12.04 2.06
N LYS A 16 15.69 -11.44 0.93
CA LYS A 16 15.61 -9.99 0.74
C LYS A 16 14.18 -9.60 1.12
N GLU A 17 14.02 -8.96 2.27
CA GLU A 17 12.74 -8.43 2.70
C GLU A 17 12.38 -7.33 1.72
N ARG A 18 11.31 -7.57 0.96
CA ARG A 18 10.83 -6.64 -0.07
C ARG A 18 10.25 -5.41 0.61
N GLU A 19 10.67 -4.23 0.16
CA GLU A 19 10.04 -2.95 0.52
C GLU A 19 8.60 -2.94 -0.02
N VAL A 20 7.76 -2.05 0.48
CA VAL A 20 6.34 -1.96 0.08
C VAL A 20 6.05 -0.54 -0.36
N VAL A 21 5.31 -0.38 -1.46
CA VAL A 21 4.69 0.89 -1.84
C VAL A 21 3.23 0.86 -1.46
N ILE A 22 2.72 1.99 -0.98
CA ILE A 22 1.31 2.21 -0.66
C ILE A 22 0.88 3.47 -1.39
N VAL A 23 -0.22 3.37 -2.11
CA VAL A 23 -0.76 4.47 -2.92
C VAL A 23 -2.12 4.86 -2.37
N TYR A 24 -2.32 6.16 -2.21
CA TYR A 24 -3.60 6.79 -1.88
C TYR A 24 -4.15 7.44 -3.14
N PRO A 25 -5.03 6.78 -3.89
CA PRO A 25 -5.75 7.43 -4.98
C PRO A 25 -6.69 8.48 -4.36
N PHE A 26 -6.47 9.76 -4.65
CA PHE A 26 -7.12 10.87 -3.97
C PHE A 26 -7.81 11.80 -4.97
N ASN A 27 -9.12 11.99 -4.84
CA ASN A 27 -9.87 12.97 -5.61
C ASN A 27 -9.80 14.32 -4.89
N THR A 28 -9.06 15.28 -5.45
CA THR A 28 -8.84 16.58 -4.82
C THR A 28 -10.07 17.50 -4.92
N THR A 29 -11.02 17.18 -5.81
CA THR A 29 -12.27 17.92 -5.96
C THR A 29 -13.28 17.51 -4.89
N THR A 30 -13.51 16.20 -4.71
CA THR A 30 -14.45 15.67 -3.71
C THR A 30 -13.83 15.47 -2.34
N LYS A 31 -12.50 15.56 -2.23
CA LYS A 31 -11.70 15.31 -1.02
C LYS A 31 -11.89 13.90 -0.48
N GLU A 32 -11.83 12.92 -1.38
CA GLU A 32 -12.05 11.51 -1.09
C GLU A 32 -10.82 10.67 -1.43
N ILE A 33 -10.57 9.65 -0.62
CA ILE A 33 -9.59 8.60 -0.91
C ILE A 33 -10.33 7.37 -1.43
N TYR A 34 -9.81 6.76 -2.47
CA TYR A 34 -10.27 5.45 -2.93
C TYR A 34 -9.64 4.36 -2.07
N ILE A 35 -10.48 3.46 -1.55
CA ILE A 35 -10.07 2.30 -0.76
C ILE A 35 -10.71 1.03 -1.32
N ILE A 36 -10.03 -0.09 -1.13
CA ILE A 36 -10.45 -1.39 -1.64
C ILE A 36 -10.62 -2.40 -0.52
N GLN A 37 -11.56 -3.32 -0.69
CA GLN A 37 -11.65 -4.53 0.11
C GLN A 37 -11.11 -5.69 -0.70
N GLU A 38 -10.00 -6.25 -0.27
CA GLU A 38 -9.36 -7.37 -0.94
C GLU A 38 -9.54 -8.64 -0.12
N TYR A 39 -9.83 -9.75 -0.81
CA TYR A 39 -9.69 -11.08 -0.24
C TYR A 39 -8.24 -11.55 -0.42
N ILE A 40 -7.56 -11.84 0.69
CA ILE A 40 -6.17 -12.29 0.70
C ILE A 40 -6.14 -13.80 0.97
N ASN A 41 -5.71 -14.59 -0.02
CA ASN A 41 -5.69 -16.05 0.02
C ASN A 41 -4.87 -16.59 1.19
N GLY A 42 -3.70 -15.99 1.45
CA GLY A 42 -2.81 -16.41 2.53
C GLY A 42 -3.43 -16.29 3.94
N TYR A 43 -4.48 -15.48 4.10
CA TYR A 43 -5.21 -15.31 5.36
C TYR A 43 -6.64 -15.88 5.32
N ASP A 44 -7.14 -16.30 4.16
CA ASP A 44 -8.54 -16.72 3.93
C ASP A 44 -9.56 -15.69 4.46
N ARG A 45 -9.25 -14.41 4.27
CA ARG A 45 -10.01 -13.30 4.88
C ARG A 45 -9.97 -12.04 4.01
N LYS A 46 -10.99 -11.20 4.21
CA LYS A 46 -11.12 -9.90 3.55
C LYS A 46 -10.61 -8.77 4.43
N PHE A 47 -9.94 -7.81 3.82
CA PHE A 47 -9.41 -6.64 4.49
C PHE A 47 -9.71 -5.38 3.67
N TRP A 48 -10.19 -4.34 4.34
CA TRP A 48 -10.11 -3.00 3.77
C TRP A 48 -8.65 -2.55 3.82
N LYS A 49 -8.08 -2.21 2.67
CA LYS A 49 -6.71 -1.75 2.51
C LYS A 49 -6.63 -0.61 1.49
N PHE A 50 -5.44 -0.06 1.37
CA PHE A 50 -5.07 0.85 0.29
C PHE A 50 -4.41 0.06 -0.83
N VAL A 51 -4.29 0.69 -2.00
CA VAL A 51 -3.54 0.13 -3.12
C VAL A 51 -2.09 -0.07 -2.67
N SER A 52 -1.54 -1.27 -2.83
CA SER A 52 -0.22 -1.57 -2.28
C SER A 52 0.44 -2.77 -2.93
N GLY A 53 1.77 -2.73 -3.08
CA GLY A 53 2.50 -3.88 -3.60
C GLY A 53 3.96 -3.91 -3.15
N GLY A 54 4.58 -5.07 -3.36
CA GLY A 54 5.97 -5.30 -3.00
C GLY A 54 6.93 -4.75 -4.05
N VAL A 55 7.99 -4.07 -3.61
CA VAL A 55 9.07 -3.63 -4.49
C VAL A 55 9.96 -4.83 -4.82
N ASP A 56 9.66 -5.52 -5.91
CA ASP A 56 10.33 -6.77 -6.29
C ASP A 56 10.97 -6.79 -7.68
N LYS A 57 10.53 -5.92 -8.58
CA LYS A 57 11.12 -5.71 -9.91
C LYS A 57 12.47 -4.98 -9.80
N VAL A 58 13.56 -5.66 -10.18
CA VAL A 58 14.94 -5.16 -10.09
C VAL A 58 15.15 -3.95 -11.01
N GLY A 59 15.72 -2.87 -10.47
CA GLY A 59 16.16 -1.70 -11.23
C GLY A 59 15.06 -0.68 -11.54
N LYS A 60 13.82 -0.90 -11.09
CA LYS A 60 12.76 0.11 -11.10
C LYS A 60 12.78 0.92 -9.80
N ASP A 61 12.44 2.20 -9.90
CA ASP A 61 12.31 3.08 -8.73
C ASP A 61 10.95 2.93 -8.04
N LEU A 62 10.87 3.42 -6.80
CA LEU A 62 9.67 3.31 -5.94
C LEU A 62 8.42 3.94 -6.57
N LEU A 63 8.58 5.03 -7.31
CA LEU A 63 7.45 5.70 -7.95
C LEU A 63 6.91 4.85 -9.10
N THR A 64 7.79 4.24 -9.88
CA THR A 64 7.42 3.35 -10.97
C THR A 64 6.62 2.17 -10.46
N HIS A 65 7.03 1.55 -9.34
CA HIS A 65 6.22 0.52 -8.69
C HIS A 65 4.87 1.05 -8.24
N ALA A 66 4.82 2.21 -7.56
CA ALA A 66 3.55 2.80 -7.12
C ALA A 66 2.58 3.05 -8.30
N VAL A 67 3.09 3.48 -9.46
CA VAL A 67 2.30 3.64 -10.68
C VAL A 67 1.78 2.29 -11.20
N GLU A 68 2.63 1.25 -11.18
CA GLU A 68 2.24 -0.10 -11.61
C GLU A 68 1.16 -0.69 -10.71
N GLU A 69 1.31 -0.60 -9.39
CA GLU A 69 0.30 -1.13 -8.45
C GLU A 69 -1.07 -0.43 -8.61
N LEU A 70 -1.07 0.88 -8.86
CA LEU A 70 -2.31 1.62 -9.15
C LEU A 70 -3.02 1.11 -10.41
N ALA A 71 -2.25 0.75 -11.43
CA ALA A 71 -2.78 0.25 -12.68
C ALA A 71 -3.21 -1.22 -12.57
N GLU A 72 -2.39 -2.07 -11.94
CA GLU A 72 -2.59 -3.52 -11.79
C GLU A 72 -3.75 -3.81 -10.83
N GLU A 73 -3.76 -3.23 -9.62
CA GLU A 73 -4.79 -3.58 -8.62
C GLU A 73 -6.16 -2.97 -8.93
N VAL A 74 -6.22 -1.70 -9.34
CA VAL A 74 -7.49 -0.94 -9.42
C VAL A 74 -7.79 -0.35 -10.78
N ALA A 75 -7.01 -0.70 -11.81
CA ALA A 75 -7.20 -0.23 -13.17
C ALA A 75 -7.24 1.31 -13.27
N MET A 76 -6.41 2.00 -12.50
CA MET A 76 -6.36 3.46 -12.49
C MET A 76 -4.98 3.99 -12.92
N ALA A 77 -4.98 5.19 -13.48
CA ALA A 77 -3.77 5.93 -13.80
C ALA A 77 -3.87 7.37 -13.31
N SER A 78 -2.76 7.93 -12.85
CA SER A 78 -2.65 9.36 -12.55
C SER A 78 -1.39 9.94 -13.18
N THR A 79 -1.44 11.22 -13.54
CA THR A 79 -0.28 11.98 -14.00
C THR A 79 0.45 12.69 -12.86
N ILE A 80 -0.14 12.76 -11.66
CA ILE A 80 0.38 13.53 -10.53
C ILE A 80 0.53 12.59 -9.34
N PHE A 81 1.79 12.34 -8.98
CA PHE A 81 2.15 11.58 -7.80
C PHE A 81 2.93 12.46 -6.82
N HIS A 82 2.57 12.35 -5.54
CA HIS A 82 3.31 12.96 -4.45
C HIS A 82 3.82 11.90 -3.50
N HIS A 83 5.13 11.85 -3.33
CA HIS A 83 5.71 11.12 -2.21
C HIS A 83 5.34 11.83 -0.91
N LEU A 84 4.66 11.11 -0.02
CA LEU A 84 4.17 11.63 1.26
C LEU A 84 5.14 11.31 2.39
N TYR A 85 5.59 10.06 2.47
CA TYR A 85 6.41 9.57 3.56
C TYR A 85 7.14 8.28 3.17
N SER A 86 8.28 8.01 3.82
CA SER A 86 8.96 6.72 3.79
C SER A 86 9.26 6.31 5.21
N SER A 87 8.94 5.06 5.56
CA SER A 87 9.25 4.52 6.87
C SER A 87 10.63 3.90 6.90
N GLU A 88 11.40 4.21 7.93
CA GLU A 88 12.67 3.52 8.17
C GLU A 88 12.44 2.09 8.67
N ARG A 89 13.45 1.26 8.46
CA ARG A 89 13.49 -0.10 9.01
C ARG A 89 13.83 -0.02 10.50
N ILE A 90 12.83 -0.21 11.35
CA ILE A 90 12.96 -0.25 12.80
C ILE A 90 12.35 -1.58 13.30
N PHE A 91 13.13 -2.38 14.04
CA PHE A 91 12.70 -3.66 14.63
C PHE A 91 12.18 -4.74 13.66
N GLY A 92 12.66 -4.77 12.42
CA GLY A 92 12.33 -5.84 11.45
C GLY A 92 11.02 -5.63 10.70
N ASN A 93 10.42 -4.44 10.75
CA ASN A 93 9.39 -4.04 9.81
C ASN A 93 9.96 -3.97 8.37
N ARG A 94 9.10 -4.13 7.37
CA ARG A 94 9.45 -3.83 5.98
C ARG A 94 9.41 -2.31 5.80
N PRO A 95 10.39 -1.69 5.12
CA PRO A 95 10.27 -0.31 4.69
C PRO A 95 9.01 -0.11 3.83
N MET A 96 8.27 0.95 4.11
CA MET A 96 7.04 1.30 3.41
C MET A 96 7.16 2.71 2.85
N HIS A 97 6.70 2.89 1.61
CA HIS A 97 6.79 4.15 0.87
C HIS A 97 5.40 4.57 0.44
N TYR A 98 4.99 5.76 0.86
CA TYR A 98 3.62 6.22 0.74
C TYR A 98 3.51 7.31 -0.31
N PHE A 99 2.61 7.12 -1.26
CA PHE A 99 2.36 8.03 -2.36
C PHE A 99 0.89 8.46 -2.39
N ILE A 100 0.63 9.68 -2.85
CA ILE A 100 -0.70 10.15 -3.21
C ILE A 100 -0.74 10.21 -4.73
N ALA A 101 -1.72 9.57 -5.34
CA ALA A 101 -2.03 9.70 -6.76
C ALA A 101 -3.24 10.63 -6.89
N GLU A 102 -3.04 11.85 -7.40
CA GLU A 102 -4.13 12.84 -7.47
C GLU A 102 -5.03 12.59 -8.69
N ASN A 103 -6.34 12.69 -8.47
CA ASN A 103 -7.40 12.61 -9.48
C ASN A 103 -7.16 11.52 -10.53
N PRO A 104 -6.93 10.27 -10.09
CA PRO A 104 -6.69 9.17 -11.01
C PRO A 104 -7.93 8.94 -11.89
N ILE A 105 -7.69 8.47 -13.11
CA ILE A 105 -8.72 8.09 -14.06
C ILE A 105 -8.71 6.57 -14.26
N VAL A 106 -9.89 6.00 -14.51
CA VAL A 106 -10.01 4.57 -14.84
C VAL A 106 -9.43 4.33 -16.23
N MET A 107 -8.62 3.28 -16.36
CA MET A 107 -7.99 2.85 -17.60
C MET A 107 -8.95 1.98 -18.41
N GLU A 108 -8.97 2.17 -19.73
CA GLU A 108 -9.74 1.30 -20.64
C GLU A 108 -9.11 -0.10 -20.79
N ASN A 109 -7.78 -0.17 -20.75
CA ASN A 109 -7.01 -1.40 -20.91
C ASN A 109 -5.95 -1.49 -19.80
N PRO A 110 -6.34 -1.86 -18.57
CA PRO A 110 -5.39 -2.02 -17.47
C PRO A 110 -4.48 -3.25 -17.70
N PRO A 111 -3.25 -3.24 -17.15
CA PRO A 111 -2.42 -4.44 -17.10
C PRO A 111 -3.08 -5.54 -16.25
N GLU A 112 -2.74 -6.79 -16.52
CA GLU A 112 -3.18 -7.92 -15.71
C GLU A 112 -2.48 -7.91 -14.35
N ASN A 113 -3.24 -8.06 -13.26
CA ASN A 113 -2.67 -8.27 -11.93
C ASN A 113 -2.23 -9.73 -11.80
N PRO A 114 -0.93 -10.02 -11.57
CA PRO A 114 -0.44 -11.39 -11.44
C PRO A 114 -0.81 -12.05 -10.11
N ASP A 115 -1.33 -11.30 -9.13
CA ASP A 115 -1.67 -11.82 -7.82
C ASP A 115 -2.94 -12.69 -7.85
N GLU A 116 -2.98 -13.72 -6.99
CA GLU A 116 -4.15 -14.60 -6.82
C GLU A 116 -5.23 -13.96 -5.93
N ASP A 117 -4.87 -12.88 -5.23
CA ASP A 117 -5.78 -12.09 -4.40
C ASP A 117 -6.71 -11.25 -5.28
N TYR A 118 -7.91 -10.94 -4.78
CA TYR A 118 -8.89 -10.23 -5.60
C TYR A 118 -9.73 -9.23 -4.83
N ILE A 119 -10.09 -8.15 -5.52
CA ILE A 119 -10.95 -7.09 -4.99
C ILE A 119 -12.39 -7.62 -4.93
N THR A 120 -12.99 -7.46 -3.76
CA THR A 120 -14.37 -7.85 -3.46
C THR A 120 -15.32 -6.67 -3.34
N ASP A 121 -14.80 -5.49 -3.01
CA ASP A 121 -15.55 -4.23 -2.92
C ASP A 121 -14.56 -3.06 -3.02
N ALA A 122 -15.03 -1.86 -3.37
CA ALA A 122 -14.24 -0.66 -3.38
C ALA A 122 -15.11 0.60 -3.31
N LYS A 123 -14.59 1.66 -2.69
CA LYS A 123 -15.33 2.91 -2.52
C LYS A 123 -14.42 4.12 -2.36
N TRP A 124 -14.95 5.26 -2.77
CA TRP A 124 -14.42 6.57 -2.39
C TRP A 124 -14.95 6.91 -0.99
N VAL A 125 -14.06 7.41 -0.13
CA VAL A 125 -14.42 7.82 1.23
C VAL A 125 -13.85 9.19 1.54
N ASN A 126 -14.69 10.08 2.05
CA ASN A 126 -14.20 11.34 2.60
C ASN A 126 -13.62 11.14 4.01
N GLN A 127 -13.00 12.18 4.58
CA GLN A 127 -12.36 12.11 5.89
C GLN A 127 -13.31 11.65 7.01
N THR A 128 -14.59 12.02 6.95
CA THR A 128 -15.58 11.66 7.99
C THR A 128 -15.93 10.17 7.90
N GLU A 129 -16.13 9.65 6.70
CA GLU A 129 -16.37 8.22 6.47
C GLU A 129 -15.13 7.39 6.82
N PHE A 130 -13.94 7.87 6.44
CA PHE A 130 -12.67 7.24 6.80
C PHE A 130 -12.51 7.10 8.33
N GLN A 131 -12.84 8.16 9.09
CA GLN A 131 -12.81 8.10 10.55
C GLN A 131 -13.82 7.08 11.11
N LYS A 132 -15.05 7.04 10.56
CA LYS A 132 -16.04 6.03 10.97
C LYS A 132 -15.55 4.60 10.73
N MET A 133 -14.88 4.35 9.60
CA MET A 133 -14.31 3.04 9.30
C MET A 133 -13.23 2.62 10.31
N LEU A 134 -12.41 3.57 10.78
CA LEU A 134 -11.45 3.34 11.86
C LEU A 134 -12.15 3.05 13.20
N ASP A 135 -13.14 3.86 13.56
CA ASP A 135 -13.89 3.71 14.82
C ASP A 135 -14.64 2.36 14.88
N ASN A 136 -15.19 1.94 13.73
CA ASN A 136 -15.87 0.65 13.57
C ASN A 136 -14.92 -0.54 13.44
N LYS A 137 -13.60 -0.31 13.37
CA LYS A 137 -12.56 -1.33 13.15
C LYS A 137 -12.69 -2.06 11.80
N GLU A 138 -13.27 -1.39 10.81
CA GLU A 138 -13.29 -1.86 9.41
C GLU A 138 -11.90 -1.70 8.78
N LEU A 139 -11.21 -0.61 9.13
CA LEU A 139 -9.79 -0.36 8.81
C LEU A 139 -8.92 -0.61 10.04
N LEU A 140 -7.71 -1.14 9.81
CA LEU A 140 -6.71 -1.31 10.86
C LEU A 140 -6.13 0.06 11.24
N TRP A 141 -6.03 0.33 12.54
CA TRP A 141 -5.31 1.51 13.02
C TRP A 141 -3.81 1.24 13.01
N ASP A 142 -3.18 1.57 11.88
CA ASP A 142 -1.79 1.30 11.58
C ASP A 142 -1.09 2.51 10.94
N GLN A 143 0.15 2.33 10.52
CA GLN A 143 0.93 3.41 9.93
C GLN A 143 0.34 3.89 8.59
N GLY A 144 -0.22 3.00 7.77
CA GLY A 144 -0.84 3.36 6.49
C GLY A 144 -2.05 4.26 6.71
N THR A 145 -2.92 3.90 7.65
CA THR A 145 -4.08 4.73 7.98
C THR A 145 -3.68 6.08 8.61
N MET A 146 -2.63 6.12 9.44
CA MET A 146 -2.08 7.39 9.94
C MET A 146 -1.52 8.29 8.83
N CYS A 147 -0.85 7.71 7.84
CA CYS A 147 -0.36 8.43 6.66
C CYS A 147 -1.53 8.92 5.78
N ALA A 148 -2.57 8.11 5.58
CA ALA A 148 -3.77 8.51 4.84
C ALA A 148 -4.46 9.74 5.46
N LEU A 149 -4.48 9.86 6.79
CA LEU A 149 -4.98 11.09 7.47
C LEU A 149 -4.20 12.35 7.07
N GLN A 150 -2.90 12.24 6.77
CA GLN A 150 -2.12 13.38 6.28
C GLN A 150 -2.44 13.72 4.82
N ALA A 151 -2.84 12.73 4.01
CA ALA A 151 -3.33 13.00 2.65
C ALA A 151 -4.59 13.87 2.68
N PHE A 152 -5.57 13.58 3.53
CA PHE A 152 -6.73 14.46 3.72
C PHE A 152 -6.33 15.88 4.16
N ARG A 153 -5.39 16.01 5.10
CA ARG A 153 -4.90 17.31 5.59
C ARG A 153 -4.23 18.16 4.51
N LYS A 154 -3.51 17.54 3.57
CA LYS A 154 -2.83 18.24 2.47
C LYS A 154 -3.81 19.01 1.58
N TYR A 155 -5.04 18.51 1.42
CA TYR A 155 -6.08 19.10 0.55
C TYR A 155 -7.28 19.65 1.35
N SER A 156 -7.13 19.84 2.66
CA SER A 156 -8.15 20.41 3.55
C SER A 156 -8.34 21.90 3.30
#